data_AF-A0A2T4FMX4-F1
#
_entry.id   AF-A0A2T4FMX4-F1
#
_cell.length_a   1.000
_cell.length_b   1.000
_cell.length_c   1.000
_cell.angle_alpha   90.00
_cell.angle_beta   90.00
_cell.angle_gamma   90.00
#
_symmetry.space_group_name_H-M   'P 1'
#
loop_
_entity.id
_entity.type
_entity.pdbx_description
1 polymer ?
#
loop_
_entity_poly.entity_id
_entity_poly.type
_entity_poly.pdbx_seq_one_letter_code
_entity_poly.pdbx_strand_id
1 'polypeptide(L)'
;MSYGIRVWGATGALELDENSFTVRITYSALVQKTAAIQSRSIFIPIAGVTPATHSAVCIPVAAYPTDAQDNRGIQYTPIVGNGGVTLFFGQPSTNSGPLGIAVQRLLVMRYR
;
A
#
# COMPACT_ATOMS: atom_id res chain seq x y z
N MET A 1 1.49 6.00 -21.79
CA MET A 1 0.14 6.61 -21.70
C MET A 1 -0.09 7.03 -20.25
N SER A 2 -0.56 8.26 -20.00
CA SER A 2 -1.07 8.64 -18.68
C SER A 2 -2.56 8.31 -18.61
N TYR A 3 -3.02 7.85 -17.45
CA TYR A 3 -4.41 7.55 -17.17
C TYR A 3 -4.80 8.32 -15.90
N GLY A 4 -5.96 8.97 -15.89
CA GLY A 4 -6.44 9.68 -14.71
C GLY A 4 -7.51 10.72 -15.02
N ILE A 5 -7.85 11.50 -13.98
CA ILE A 5 -8.83 12.57 -14.08
C ILE A 5 -8.19 13.81 -14.72
N ARG A 6 -8.92 14.40 -15.66
CA ARG A 6 -8.62 15.72 -16.20
C ARG A 6 -9.88 16.56 -16.15
N VAL A 7 -9.73 17.81 -15.71
CA VAL A 7 -10.82 18.78 -15.66
C VAL A 7 -10.43 19.97 -16.54
N TRP A 8 -11.32 20.31 -17.46
CA TRP A 8 -11.18 21.49 -18.32
C TRP A 8 -12.14 22.57 -17.84
N GLY A 9 -11.64 23.79 -17.75
CA GLY A 9 -12.44 24.96 -17.41
C GLY A 9 -13.37 25.38 -18.54
N ALA A 10 -14.24 26.35 -18.29
CA ALA A 10 -15.19 26.88 -19.27
C ALA A 10 -14.53 27.48 -20.52
N THR A 11 -13.25 27.84 -20.44
CA THR A 11 -12.43 28.36 -21.54
C THR A 11 -11.76 27.24 -22.38
N GLY A 12 -11.94 25.97 -22.00
CA GLY A 12 -11.26 24.82 -22.59
C GLY A 12 -9.82 24.61 -22.10
N ALA A 13 -9.33 25.44 -21.17
CA ALA A 13 -8.03 25.26 -20.54
C ALA A 13 -8.05 24.06 -19.58
N LEU A 14 -6.93 23.31 -19.53
CA LEU A 14 -6.75 22.23 -18.57
C LEU A 14 -6.46 22.82 -17.19
N GLU A 15 -7.37 22.64 -16.24
CA GLU A 15 -7.25 23.21 -14.88
C GLU A 15 -6.75 22.18 -13.87
N LEU A 16 -7.07 20.90 -14.09
CA LEU A 16 -6.64 19.81 -13.22
C LEU A 16 -6.24 18.61 -14.06
N ASP A 17 -5.07 18.04 -13.75
CA ASP A 17 -4.57 16.81 -14.35
C ASP A 17 -3.95 15.89 -13.29
N GLU A 18 -3.36 14.79 -13.75
CA GLU A 18 -2.72 13.82 -12.88
C GLU A 18 -1.50 14.39 -12.11
N ASN A 19 -1.02 15.58 -12.47
CA ASN A 19 0.11 16.29 -11.87
C ASN A 19 -0.33 17.40 -10.90
N SER A 20 -1.62 17.73 -10.83
CA SER A 20 -2.13 18.79 -9.96
C SER A 20 -2.14 18.43 -8.46
N PHE A 21 -2.07 17.14 -8.11
CA PHE A 21 -2.14 16.69 -6.71
C PHE A 21 -0.76 16.50 -6.07
N THR A 22 -0.60 16.99 -4.84
CA THR A 22 0.59 16.78 -4.00
C THR A 22 0.77 15.31 -3.63
N VAL A 23 -0.33 14.60 -3.38
CA VAL A 23 -0.34 13.17 -3.05
C VAL A 23 -1.47 12.50 -3.84
N ARG A 24 -1.19 11.33 -4.42
CA ARG A 24 -2.19 10.53 -5.13
C ARG A 24 -1.98 9.04 -4.88
N ILE A 25 -3.05 8.27 -4.78
CA ILE A 25 -2.98 6.79 -4.72
C ILE A 25 -2.69 6.26 -6.12
N THR A 26 -1.57 5.57 -6.29
CA THR A 26 -1.16 4.94 -7.57
C THR A 26 -1.41 3.44 -7.60
N TYR A 27 -1.62 2.81 -6.45
CA TYR A 27 -1.98 1.40 -6.34
C TYR A 27 -2.85 1.16 -5.09
N SER A 28 -3.88 0.34 -5.22
CA SER A 28 -4.77 -0.07 -4.13
C SER A 28 -5.18 -1.53 -4.32
N ALA A 29 -4.88 -2.38 -3.35
CA ALA A 29 -5.26 -3.80 -3.39
C ALA A 29 -5.55 -4.33 -1.99
N LEU A 30 -6.43 -5.34 -1.92
CA LEU A 30 -6.60 -6.15 -0.71
C LEU A 30 -5.46 -7.16 -0.63
N VAL A 31 -4.83 -7.25 0.54
CA VAL A 31 -3.70 -8.14 0.83
C VAL A 31 -3.98 -8.91 2.11
N GLN A 32 -3.51 -10.15 2.17
CA GLN A 32 -3.70 -11.02 3.32
C GLN A 32 -2.56 -12.04 3.40
N LYS A 33 -2.08 -12.32 4.60
CA LYS A 33 -1.26 -13.51 4.85
C LYS A 33 -2.12 -14.75 4.72
N THR A 34 -1.82 -15.60 3.74
CA THR A 34 -2.47 -16.91 3.57
C THR A 34 -1.48 -18.03 3.89
N ALA A 35 -2.00 -19.27 4.01
CA ALA A 35 -1.17 -20.46 4.22
C ALA A 35 -0.23 -20.75 3.02
N ALA A 36 -0.60 -20.31 1.82
CA ALA A 36 0.21 -20.49 0.60
C ALA A 36 1.50 -19.64 0.61
N ILE A 37 1.52 -18.57 1.40
CA ILE A 37 2.69 -17.70 1.53
C ILE A 37 3.52 -18.20 2.70
N GLN A 38 4.55 -19.01 2.46
CA GLN A 38 5.38 -19.54 3.56
C GLN A 38 6.26 -18.45 4.20
N SER A 39 6.66 -17.44 3.43
CA SER A 39 7.49 -16.33 3.89
C SER A 39 6.75 -15.36 4.82
N ARG A 40 7.51 -14.65 5.67
CA ARG A 40 7.02 -13.53 6.50
C ARG A 40 6.77 -12.25 5.71
N SER A 41 7.10 -12.26 4.41
CA SER A 41 6.87 -11.17 3.48
C SER A 41 6.54 -11.67 2.08
N ILE A 42 5.97 -10.77 1.27
CA ILE A 42 5.82 -10.93 -0.18
C ILE A 42 6.27 -9.66 -0.88
N PHE A 43 6.81 -9.82 -2.09
CA PHE A 43 7.04 -8.69 -2.98
C PHE A 43 5.84 -8.52 -3.92
N ILE A 44 5.30 -7.30 -3.97
CA ILE A 44 4.21 -6.92 -4.87
C ILE A 44 4.82 -6.02 -5.94
N PRO A 45 4.93 -6.49 -7.20
CA PRO A 45 5.50 -5.71 -8.28
C PRO A 45 4.53 -4.59 -8.69
N ILE A 46 5.01 -3.35 -8.70
CA ILE A 46 4.24 -2.16 -9.08
C ILE A 46 5.16 -1.26 -9.92
N ALA A 47 4.92 -1.24 -11.23
CA ALA A 47 5.76 -0.50 -12.17
C ALA A 47 5.79 1.01 -11.84
N GLY A 48 6.98 1.61 -11.92
CA GLY A 48 7.18 3.04 -11.70
C GLY A 48 7.21 3.48 -10.23
N VAL A 49 7.08 2.56 -9.27
CA VAL A 49 7.25 2.85 -7.83
C VAL A 49 8.74 2.99 -7.50
N THR A 50 9.08 4.05 -6.76
CA THR A 50 10.43 4.27 -6.22
C THR A 50 10.36 4.86 -4.81
N PRO A 51 11.30 4.55 -3.90
CA PRO A 51 11.31 5.10 -2.56
C PRO A 51 11.48 6.63 -2.52
N ALA A 52 12.04 7.23 -3.57
CA ALA A 52 12.26 8.67 -3.65
C ALA A 52 10.95 9.47 -3.82
N THR A 53 9.90 8.85 -4.38
CA THR A 53 8.66 9.55 -4.77
C THR A 53 7.38 8.85 -4.32
N HIS A 54 7.50 7.71 -3.62
CA HIS A 54 6.36 6.91 -3.21
C HIS A 54 6.44 6.51 -1.74
N SER A 55 5.27 6.46 -1.12
CA SER A 55 5.05 5.92 0.22
C SER A 55 3.98 4.83 0.15
N ALA A 56 3.98 3.91 1.11
CA ALA A 56 3.00 2.84 1.19
C ALA A 56 2.49 2.67 2.62
N VAL A 57 1.22 2.33 2.75
CA VAL A 57 0.59 2.03 4.04
C VAL A 57 -0.40 0.88 3.87
N CYS A 58 -0.52 0.05 4.91
CA CYS A 58 -1.58 -0.95 5.01
C CYS A 58 -2.62 -0.49 6.02
N ILE A 59 -3.89 -0.57 5.65
CA ILE A 59 -5.01 -0.15 6.51
C ILE A 59 -5.94 -1.35 6.68
N PRO A 60 -6.43 -1.67 7.88
CA PRO A 60 -7.43 -2.71 8.05
C PRO A 60 -8.71 -2.38 7.26
N VAL A 61 -9.40 -3.41 6.76
CA VAL A 61 -10.73 -3.25 6.13
C VAL A 61 -11.87 -3.76 7.00
N ALA A 62 -11.56 -4.18 8.21
CA ALA A 62 -12.49 -4.62 9.24
C ALA A 62 -12.14 -3.94 10.57
N ALA A 63 -13.04 -4.03 11.55
CA ALA A 63 -12.79 -3.51 12.88
C ALA A 63 -11.54 -4.16 13.51
N TYR A 64 -10.70 -3.35 14.15
CA TYR A 64 -9.59 -3.86 14.95
C TYR A 64 -10.14 -4.64 16.15
N PRO A 65 -9.61 -5.83 16.46
CA PRO A 65 -9.92 -6.50 17.72
C PRO A 65 -9.37 -5.67 18.90
N THR A 66 -10.06 -5.74 20.03
CA THR A 66 -9.64 -5.08 21.28
C THR A 66 -8.77 -5.98 22.16
N ASP A 67 -8.65 -7.26 21.80
CA ASP A 67 -7.76 -8.21 22.47
C ASP A 67 -6.33 -8.08 21.93
N ALA A 68 -5.38 -7.81 22.83
CA ALA A 68 -3.97 -7.68 22.52
C ALA A 68 -3.32 -8.99 22.01
N GLN A 69 -3.95 -10.15 22.24
CA GLN A 69 -3.45 -11.45 21.77
C GLN A 69 -4.01 -11.85 20.40
N ASP A 70 -4.91 -11.05 19.81
CA ASP A 70 -5.52 -11.39 18.53
C ASP A 70 -4.62 -10.98 17.36
N ASN A 71 -4.09 -11.97 16.64
CA ASN A 71 -3.25 -11.76 15.46
C ASN A 71 -3.97 -11.00 14.32
N ARG A 72 -5.31 -10.91 14.31
CA ARG A 72 -6.04 -10.06 13.37
C ARG A 72 -5.77 -8.58 13.59
N GLY A 73 -5.31 -8.20 14.79
CA GLY A 73 -4.92 -6.83 15.13
C GLY A 73 -3.49 -6.44 14.72
N ILE A 74 -2.71 -7.35 14.13
CA ILE A 74 -1.35 -7.04 13.69
C ILE A 74 -1.40 -6.36 12.31
N GLN A 75 -0.96 -5.10 12.26
CA GLN A 75 -0.84 -4.34 11.01
C GLN A 75 0.35 -4.81 10.18
N TYR A 76 0.19 -4.85 8.86
CA TYR A 76 1.29 -5.18 7.95
C TYR A 76 2.21 -3.98 7.74
N THR A 77 3.50 -4.26 7.53
CA THR A 77 4.52 -3.23 7.30
C THR A 77 4.94 -3.27 5.83
N PRO A 78 4.47 -2.34 4.99
CA PRO A 78 4.98 -2.18 3.64
C PRO A 78 6.31 -1.43 3.64
N ILE A 79 7.29 -1.92 2.89
CA ILE A 79 8.54 -1.24 2.59
C ILE A 79 8.59 -0.98 1.08
N VAL A 80 8.62 0.30 0.71
CA VAL A 80 8.73 0.71 -0.69
C VAL A 80 10.14 0.41 -1.20
N GLY A 81 10.23 -0.27 -2.34
CA GLY A 81 11.46 -0.53 -3.08
C GLY A 81 11.37 0.02 -4.50
N ASN A 82 12.42 -0.18 -5.29
CA ASN A 82 12.36 0.12 -6.72
C ASN A 82 11.52 -0.95 -7.43
N GLY A 83 10.49 -0.50 -8.16
CA GLY A 83 9.61 -1.36 -8.95
C GLY A 83 8.54 -2.11 -8.16
N GLY A 84 8.35 -1.81 -6.86
CA GLY A 84 7.30 -2.45 -6.07
C GLY A 84 7.40 -2.20 -4.57
N VAL A 85 6.64 -2.99 -3.82
CA VAL A 85 6.57 -2.92 -2.36
C VAL A 85 6.78 -4.31 -1.78
N THR A 86 7.71 -4.41 -0.83
CA THR A 86 7.84 -5.61 0.01
C THR A 86 6.91 -5.47 1.21
N LEU A 87 5.89 -6.31 1.26
CA LEU A 87 4.90 -6.33 2.33
C LEU A 87 5.32 -7.36 3.38
N PHE A 88 5.55 -6.93 4.62
CA PHE A 88 5.82 -7.80 5.75
C PHE A 88 4.55 -8.00 6.58
N PHE A 89 4.26 -9.24 6.96
CA PHE A 89 3.07 -9.57 7.76
C PHE A 89 3.29 -9.44 9.28
N GLY A 90 4.44 -8.92 9.68
CA GLY A 90 4.85 -8.65 11.05
C GLY A 90 6.11 -7.78 11.04
N GLN A 91 6.80 -7.66 12.18
CA GLN A 91 8.02 -6.86 12.30
C GLN A 91 9.11 -7.31 11.28
N PRO A 92 9.55 -6.44 10.34
CA PRO A 92 10.54 -6.82 9.31
C PRO A 92 11.91 -7.24 9.86
N SER A 93 12.28 -6.80 11.06
CA SER A 93 13.58 -7.10 11.69
C SER A 93 13.62 -8.42 12.45
N THR A 94 12.53 -9.21 12.47
CA THR A 94 12.48 -10.48 13.20
C THR A 94 12.21 -11.68 12.31
N ASN A 95 12.92 -12.77 12.58
CA ASN A 95 12.76 -14.06 11.89
C ASN A 95 11.69 -14.95 12.54
N SER A 96 11.19 -14.58 13.72
CA SER A 96 10.16 -15.31 14.47
C SER A 96 9.15 -14.34 15.09
N GLY A 97 8.08 -14.89 15.66
CA GLY A 97 7.00 -14.14 16.30
C GLY A 97 5.70 -14.13 15.48
N PRO A 98 4.62 -13.56 16.05
CA PRO A 98 3.30 -13.60 15.45
C PRO A 98 3.27 -12.84 14.12
N LEU A 99 2.33 -13.25 13.27
CA LEU A 99 2.06 -12.64 11.97
C LEU A 99 0.59 -12.26 11.92
N GLY A 100 0.30 -11.11 11.32
CA GLY A 100 -1.06 -10.71 11.07
C GLY A 100 -1.73 -11.59 10.02
N ILE A 101 -3.00 -11.91 10.23
CA ILE A 101 -3.78 -12.80 9.36
C ILE A 101 -5.01 -12.14 8.74
N ALA A 102 -5.33 -10.91 9.16
CA ALA A 102 -6.47 -10.16 8.66
C ALA A 102 -6.24 -9.60 7.26
N VAL A 103 -7.32 -9.46 6.50
CA VAL A 103 -7.29 -8.72 5.23
C VAL A 103 -7.03 -7.25 5.52
N GLN A 104 -6.09 -6.66 4.78
CA GLN A 104 -5.77 -5.23 4.85
C GLN A 104 -5.74 -4.65 3.43
N ARG A 105 -5.95 -3.35 3.29
CA ARG A 105 -5.78 -2.62 2.04
C ARG A 105 -4.39 -2.03 1.99
N LEU A 106 -3.58 -2.48 1.04
CA LEU A 106 -2.33 -1.82 0.69
C LEU A 106 -2.66 -0.63 -0.20
N LEU A 107 -2.23 0.55 0.23
CA LEU A 107 -2.24 1.78 -0.56
C LEU A 107 -0.79 2.18 -0.85
N VAL A 108 -0.48 2.41 -2.12
CA VAL A 108 0.77 3.07 -2.53
C VAL A 108 0.42 4.43 -3.07
N MET A 109 1.11 5.43 -2.55
CA MET A 109 0.89 6.84 -2.83
C MET A 109 2.12 7.40 -3.49
N ARG A 110 1.94 8.20 -4.54
CA ARG A 110 2.99 9.04 -5.11
C ARG A 110 2.87 10.44 -4.49
N TYR A 111 3.99 11.01 -4.10
CA TYR A 111 4.09 12.39 -3.63
C TYR A 111 5.07 13.21 -4.49
N ARG A 112 4.97 14.53 -4.40
CA ARG A 112 5.87 15.52 -4.99
C ARG A 112 6.55 16.33 -3.91
#